data_AF-A0A7V9LDJ9-F1
#
_entry.id   AF-A0A7V9LDJ9-F1
#
_cell.length_a   1.000
_cell.length_b   1.000
_cell.length_c   1.000
_cell.angle_alpha   90.00
_cell.angle_beta   90.00
_cell.angle_gamma   90.00
#
_symmetry.space_group_name_H-M   'P 1'
#
loop_
_entity.id
_entity.type
_entity.pdbx_description
1 polymer ?
#
loop_
_entity_poly.entity_id
_entity_poly.type
_entity_poly.pdbx_seq_one_letter_code
_entity_poly.pdbx_strand_id
1 'polypeptide(L)'
;GEVWSDWTAEQGTIAPEARSVFAWYDQWIERALLDWIERNAPRIAIEGVASSYELEAVALVFEVVERAAVTQPQYLRTLGYLHLREERWPDAEAKFRAASKLPGAEESEPRFALDRARIALRRGRADDAIAVVRLGLASPNIWSSTRDELRETLERAFLLAGRTDDALAVLDQRAQERSSSLDLHHRLARERLARNDVGKAGAALERAARMDNILGQPEPFEQRVPASFDPIIAELRAAGRTVDAEALVARASIILDAN
;
A
#
# COMPACT_ATOMS: atom_id res chain seq x y z
N GLY A 1 -30.01 -5.85 31.78
CA GLY A 1 -31.22 -5.03 31.59
C GLY A 1 -31.23 -3.90 32.60
N GLU A 2 -31.46 -4.22 33.88
CA GLU A 2 -31.74 -3.24 34.94
C GLU A 2 -30.51 -2.44 35.39
N VAL A 3 -29.31 -3.03 35.45
CA VAL A 3 -28.09 -2.32 35.91
C VAL A 3 -27.68 -1.16 34.98
N TRP A 4 -28.12 -1.17 33.72
CA TRP A 4 -27.73 -0.16 32.73
C TRP A 4 -28.75 0.97 32.58
N SER A 5 -30.04 0.76 32.90
CA SER A 5 -31.04 1.83 32.87
C SER A 5 -30.75 2.89 33.92
N ASP A 6 -30.32 2.43 35.10
CA ASP A 6 -30.13 3.28 36.28
C ASP A 6 -28.93 4.22 36.08
N TRP A 7 -27.87 3.73 35.42
CA TRP A 7 -26.67 4.52 35.11
C TRP A 7 -26.96 5.67 34.12
N THR A 8 -27.74 5.42 33.06
CA THR A 8 -28.12 6.47 32.10
C THR A 8 -29.14 7.49 32.63
N ALA A 9 -29.96 7.09 33.61
CA ALA A 9 -30.94 7.97 34.25
C ALA A 9 -30.27 8.99 35.20
N GLU A 10 -29.18 8.61 35.87
CA GLU A 10 -28.47 9.48 36.82
C GLU A 10 -27.32 10.29 36.21
N GLN A 11 -26.60 9.77 35.20
CA GLN A 11 -25.37 10.41 34.69
C GLN A 11 -25.47 11.02 33.28
N GLY A 12 -26.64 10.91 32.63
CA GLY A 12 -26.83 11.37 31.25
C GLY A 12 -26.31 10.39 30.19
N THR A 13 -26.51 10.71 28.91
CA THR A 13 -26.13 9.85 27.77
C THR A 13 -24.60 9.70 27.64
N ILE A 14 -24.12 8.46 27.50
CA ILE A 14 -22.69 8.09 27.29
C ILE A 14 -22.04 8.87 26.14
N ALA A 15 -22.83 9.21 25.13
CA ALA A 15 -22.50 10.18 24.11
C ALA A 15 -23.67 11.17 23.98
N PRO A 16 -23.46 12.49 24.15
CA PRO A 16 -24.54 13.49 24.08
C PRO A 16 -25.27 13.54 22.73
N GLU A 17 -24.77 12.83 21.71
CA GLU A 17 -25.30 12.80 20.35
C GLU A 17 -26.27 11.64 20.05
N ALA A 18 -26.37 10.63 20.92
CA ALA A 18 -27.17 9.42 20.65
C ALA A 18 -28.41 9.29 21.54
N ARG A 19 -29.59 9.09 20.93
CA ARG A 19 -30.89 9.02 21.62
C ARG A 19 -31.14 7.72 22.39
N SER A 20 -30.35 6.67 22.13
CA SER A 20 -30.43 5.38 22.82
C SER A 20 -29.11 4.60 22.66
N VAL A 21 -28.94 3.54 23.46
CA VAL A 21 -27.77 2.63 23.34
C VAL A 21 -27.74 1.93 21.98
N PHE A 22 -28.89 1.52 21.44
CA PHE A 22 -28.96 0.95 20.08
C PHE A 22 -28.56 1.97 19.01
N ALA A 23 -29.05 3.20 19.09
CA ALA A 23 -28.66 4.26 18.16
C ALA A 23 -27.16 4.59 18.26
N TRP A 24 -26.60 4.52 19.46
CA TRP A 24 -25.16 4.66 19.67
C TRP A 24 -24.37 3.50 19.03
N TYR A 25 -24.82 2.26 19.22
CA TYR A 25 -24.20 1.09 18.59
C TYR A 25 -24.27 1.17 17.06
N ASP A 26 -25.40 1.54 16.49
CA ASP A 26 -25.56 1.70 15.03
C ASP A 26 -24.58 2.75 14.49
N GLN A 27 -24.50 3.92 15.13
CA GLN A 27 -23.54 4.97 14.75
C GLN A 27 -22.09 4.51 14.88
N TRP A 28 -21.77 3.77 15.94
CA TRP A 28 -20.43 3.25 16.16
C TRP A 28 -20.05 2.22 15.09
N ILE A 29 -20.95 1.28 14.76
CA ILE A 29 -20.74 0.29 13.70
C ILE A 29 -20.56 0.99 12.35
N GLU A 30 -21.40 1.96 12.01
CA GLU A 30 -21.26 2.70 10.75
C GLU A 30 -19.91 3.42 10.65
N ARG A 31 -19.46 4.10 11.72
CA ARG A 31 -18.15 4.77 11.76
C ARG A 31 -17.01 3.76 11.63
N ALA A 32 -17.09 2.62 12.34
CA ALA A 32 -16.10 1.57 12.26
C ALA A 32 -16.02 0.96 10.85
N LEU A 33 -17.17 0.73 10.21
CA LEU A 33 -17.24 0.23 8.84
C LEU A 33 -16.65 1.24 7.84
N LEU A 34 -16.97 2.53 7.99
CA LEU A 34 -16.42 3.61 7.14
C LEU A 34 -14.90 3.72 7.26
N ASP A 35 -14.37 3.76 8.49
CA ASP A 35 -12.92 3.82 8.72
C ASP A 35 -12.21 2.56 8.19
N TRP A 36 -12.80 1.39 8.40
CA TRP A 36 -12.27 0.14 7.87
C TRP A 36 -12.24 0.15 6.34
N ILE A 37 -13.36 0.50 5.68
CA ILE A 37 -13.42 0.43 4.21
C ILE A 37 -12.58 1.52 3.55
N GLU A 38 -12.47 2.71 4.14
CA GLU A 38 -11.60 3.77 3.61
C GLU A 38 -10.15 3.29 3.50
N ARG A 39 -9.65 2.58 4.50
CA ARG A 39 -8.28 2.04 4.53
C ARG A 39 -8.11 0.84 3.58
N ASN A 40 -9.14 0.02 3.43
CA ASN A 40 -9.03 -1.27 2.73
C ASN A 40 -9.51 -1.26 1.28
N ALA A 41 -10.40 -0.35 0.88
CA ALA A 41 -10.97 -0.31 -0.46
C ALA A 41 -9.92 -0.22 -1.59
N PRO A 42 -8.84 0.59 -1.49
CA PRO A 42 -7.82 0.62 -2.52
C PRO A 42 -7.15 -0.74 -2.71
N ARG A 43 -6.76 -1.41 -1.62
CA ARG A 43 -6.15 -2.75 -1.65
C ARG A 43 -7.13 -3.77 -2.24
N ILE A 44 -8.34 -3.82 -1.71
CA ILE A 44 -9.38 -4.76 -2.14
C ILE A 44 -9.71 -4.60 -3.63
N ALA A 45 -9.79 -3.36 -4.12
CA ALA A 45 -10.09 -3.09 -5.52
C ALA A 45 -8.95 -3.48 -6.48
N ILE A 46 -7.73 -3.66 -5.99
CA ILE A 46 -6.55 -3.93 -6.82
C ILE A 46 -6.06 -5.38 -6.67
N GLU A 47 -6.15 -5.93 -5.47
CA GLU A 47 -5.61 -7.26 -5.10
C GLU A 47 -6.71 -8.28 -4.83
N GLY A 48 -7.96 -7.81 -4.64
CA GLY A 48 -9.08 -8.65 -4.25
C GLY A 48 -9.27 -8.77 -2.73
N VAL A 49 -10.31 -9.50 -2.36
CA VAL A 49 -10.62 -9.81 -0.96
C VAL A 49 -9.71 -10.93 -0.45
N ALA A 50 -9.17 -10.77 0.75
CA ALA A 50 -8.29 -11.73 1.39
C ALA A 50 -9.04 -12.85 2.13
N SER A 51 -10.31 -12.64 2.47
CA SER A 51 -11.15 -13.61 3.18
C SER A 51 -12.64 -13.45 2.85
N SER A 52 -13.44 -14.46 3.21
CA SER A 52 -14.91 -14.38 3.14
C SER A 52 -15.49 -13.25 3.99
N TYR A 53 -14.88 -12.96 5.15
CA TYR A 53 -15.32 -11.87 6.02
C TYR A 53 -15.16 -10.49 5.37
N GLU A 54 -14.08 -10.28 4.60
CA GLU A 54 -13.91 -9.03 3.86
C GLU A 54 -14.97 -8.89 2.77
N LEU A 55 -15.35 -9.98 2.11
CA LEU A 55 -16.40 -9.96 1.09
C LEU A 55 -17.75 -9.57 1.69
N GLU A 56 -18.11 -10.15 2.84
CA GLU A 56 -19.33 -9.80 3.57
C GLU A 56 -19.31 -8.33 4.03
N ALA A 57 -18.19 -7.87 4.59
CA ALA A 57 -18.04 -6.49 5.02
C ALA A 57 -18.17 -5.50 3.86
N VAL A 58 -17.60 -5.81 2.68
CA VAL A 58 -17.74 -4.99 1.47
C VAL A 58 -19.20 -4.94 1.01
N ALA A 59 -19.95 -6.04 1.10
CA ALA A 59 -21.37 -6.06 0.73
C ALA A 59 -22.21 -5.16 1.66
N LEU A 60 -21.89 -5.13 2.97
CA LEU A 60 -22.61 -4.32 3.95
C LEU A 60 -22.29 -2.83 3.86
N VAL A 61 -21.06 -2.48 3.47
CA VAL A 61 -20.57 -1.09 3.59
C VAL A 61 -20.93 -0.19 2.40
N PHE A 62 -21.41 -0.77 1.29
CA PHE A 62 -21.69 -0.01 0.06
C PHE A 62 -22.72 1.10 0.29
N GLU A 63 -23.87 0.78 0.88
CA GLU A 63 -24.92 1.75 1.18
C GLU A 63 -24.46 2.79 2.22
N VAL A 64 -23.64 2.38 3.19
CA VAL A 64 -23.09 3.26 4.22
C VAL A 64 -22.17 4.31 3.58
N VAL A 65 -21.27 3.87 2.68
CA VAL A 65 -20.36 4.77 1.95
C VAL A 65 -21.13 5.68 0.99
N GLU A 66 -22.14 5.17 0.28
CA GLU A 66 -22.94 5.99 -0.63
C GLU A 66 -23.63 7.16 0.09
N ARG A 67 -24.19 6.92 1.28
CA ARG A 67 -24.79 7.99 2.10
C ARG A 67 -23.74 8.98 2.60
N ALA A 68 -22.55 8.50 2.98
CA ALA A 68 -21.47 9.34 3.50
C ALA A 68 -20.73 10.14 2.41
N ALA A 69 -20.72 9.66 1.17
CA ALA A 69 -19.95 10.23 0.06
C ALA A 69 -20.47 11.58 -0.46
N VAL A 70 -21.64 12.05 -0.04
CA VAL A 70 -22.26 13.26 -0.60
C VAL A 70 -21.42 14.53 -0.39
N THR A 71 -20.61 14.58 0.68
CA THR A 71 -19.91 15.81 1.08
C THR A 71 -18.41 15.65 1.32
N GLN A 72 -17.86 14.44 1.21
CA GLN A 72 -16.51 14.13 1.66
C GLN A 72 -15.67 13.48 0.54
N PRO A 73 -14.55 14.11 0.11
CA PRO A 73 -13.71 13.61 -0.97
C PRO A 73 -13.25 12.16 -0.77
N GLN A 74 -12.87 11.80 0.46
CA GLN A 74 -12.35 10.47 0.78
C GLN A 74 -13.41 9.38 0.59
N TYR A 75 -14.67 9.62 0.95
CA TYR A 75 -15.74 8.64 0.76
C TYR A 75 -16.20 8.52 -0.70
N LEU A 76 -16.15 9.61 -1.49
CA LEU A 76 -16.31 9.50 -2.94
C LEU A 76 -15.20 8.64 -3.56
N ARG A 77 -13.96 8.82 -3.10
CA ARG A 77 -12.83 8.03 -3.57
C ARG A 77 -12.99 6.56 -3.18
N THR A 78 -13.40 6.26 -1.95
CA THR A 78 -13.77 4.89 -1.50
C THR A 78 -14.85 4.28 -2.39
N LEU A 79 -15.92 5.01 -2.70
CA LEU A 79 -16.96 4.54 -3.61
C LEU A 79 -16.42 4.27 -5.02
N GLY A 80 -15.49 5.09 -5.49
CA GLY A 80 -14.75 4.86 -6.73
C GLY A 80 -14.01 3.52 -6.73
N TYR A 81 -13.35 3.16 -5.63
CA TYR A 81 -12.69 1.86 -5.47
C TYR A 81 -13.68 0.69 -5.43
N LEU A 82 -14.83 0.86 -4.78
CA LEU A 82 -15.89 -0.15 -4.78
C LEU A 82 -16.42 -0.41 -6.20
N HIS A 83 -16.66 0.65 -6.98
CA HIS A 83 -17.02 0.50 -8.40
C HIS A 83 -15.88 -0.10 -9.24
N LEU A 84 -14.62 0.23 -8.94
CA LEU A 84 -13.45 -0.35 -9.61
C LEU A 84 -13.37 -1.86 -9.38
N ARG A 85 -13.66 -2.34 -8.16
CA ARG A 85 -13.74 -3.78 -7.85
C ARG A 85 -14.77 -4.47 -8.73
N GLU A 86 -15.97 -3.89 -8.84
CA GLU A 86 -17.10 -4.39 -9.64
C GLU A 86 -16.93 -4.17 -11.16
N GLU A 87 -15.75 -3.73 -11.61
CA GLU A 87 -15.46 -3.47 -13.03
C GLU A 87 -16.39 -2.43 -13.68
N ARG A 88 -17.05 -1.60 -12.85
CA ARG A 88 -17.89 -0.48 -13.27
C ARG A 88 -17.03 0.74 -13.55
N TRP A 89 -16.21 0.66 -14.60
CA TRP A 89 -15.17 1.65 -14.92
C TRP A 89 -15.69 3.09 -15.03
N PRO A 90 -16.80 3.37 -15.74
CA PRO A 90 -17.31 4.73 -15.86
C PRO A 90 -17.76 5.30 -14.52
N ASP A 91 -18.39 4.46 -13.67
CA ASP A 91 -18.84 4.87 -12.35
C ASP A 91 -17.66 5.14 -11.43
N ALA A 92 -16.64 4.27 -11.44
CA ALA A 92 -15.40 4.47 -10.70
C ALA A 92 -14.74 5.80 -11.07
N GLU A 93 -14.54 6.06 -12.37
CA GLU A 93 -13.93 7.31 -12.84
C GLU A 93 -14.77 8.53 -12.46
N ALA A 94 -16.11 8.45 -12.56
CA ALA A 94 -16.99 9.53 -12.18
C ALA A 94 -16.86 9.87 -10.69
N LYS A 95 -16.77 8.87 -9.80
CA LYS A 95 -16.58 9.11 -8.37
C LYS A 95 -15.20 9.67 -8.04
N PHE A 96 -14.13 9.15 -8.64
CA PHE A 96 -12.78 9.71 -8.47
C PHE A 96 -12.69 11.17 -8.95
N ARG A 97 -13.31 11.47 -10.09
CA ARG A 97 -13.38 12.84 -10.63
C ARG A 97 -14.22 13.77 -9.76
N ALA A 98 -15.30 13.26 -9.17
CA ALA A 98 -16.11 14.03 -8.22
C ALA A 98 -15.31 14.33 -6.95
N ALA A 99 -14.61 13.33 -6.41
CA ALA A 99 -13.73 13.48 -5.25
C ALA A 99 -12.68 14.58 -5.47
N SER A 100 -12.02 14.59 -6.64
CA SER A 100 -10.97 15.56 -6.96
C SER A 100 -11.47 17.01 -7.11
N LYS A 101 -12.79 17.23 -7.20
CA LYS A 101 -13.41 18.55 -7.37
C LYS A 101 -14.00 19.12 -6.09
N LEU A 102 -14.14 18.31 -5.05
CA LEU A 102 -14.71 18.77 -3.79
C LEU A 102 -13.72 19.68 -3.02
N PRO A 103 -14.22 20.70 -2.31
CA PRO A 103 -13.40 21.45 -1.36
C PRO A 103 -12.76 20.52 -0.32
N GLY A 104 -11.49 20.76 0.00
CA GLY A 104 -10.72 19.90 0.91
C GLY A 104 -10.08 18.67 0.23
N ALA A 105 -10.21 18.51 -1.09
CA ALA A 105 -9.45 17.51 -1.84
C ALA A 105 -7.97 17.91 -1.93
N GLU A 106 -7.17 17.42 -0.99
CA GLU A 106 -5.71 17.56 -1.01
C GLU A 106 -5.12 16.73 -2.16
N GLU A 107 -4.05 17.25 -2.77
CA GLU A 107 -3.34 16.54 -3.85
C GLU A 107 -4.26 16.07 -5.00
N SER A 108 -5.32 16.84 -5.31
CA SER A 108 -6.41 16.40 -6.18
C SER A 108 -5.94 15.91 -7.56
N GLU A 109 -4.96 16.59 -8.18
CA GLU A 109 -4.40 16.21 -9.48
C GLU A 109 -3.58 14.89 -9.41
N PRO A 110 -2.51 14.76 -8.60
CA PRO A 110 -1.75 13.51 -8.54
C PRO A 110 -2.56 12.34 -7.96
N ARG A 111 -3.51 12.58 -7.04
CA ARG A 111 -4.44 11.54 -6.56
C ARG A 111 -5.39 11.07 -7.65
N PHE A 112 -5.96 11.99 -8.43
CA PHE A 112 -6.81 11.60 -9.55
C PHE A 112 -6.03 10.89 -10.65
N ALA A 113 -4.77 11.28 -10.90
CA ALA A 113 -3.88 10.56 -11.80
C ALA A 113 -3.63 9.12 -11.31
N LEU A 114 -3.33 8.92 -10.02
CA LEU A 114 -3.19 7.59 -9.42
C LEU A 114 -4.46 6.74 -9.62
N ASP A 115 -5.63 7.31 -9.35
CA ASP A 115 -6.91 6.60 -9.48
C ASP A 115 -7.20 6.20 -10.95
N ARG A 116 -6.91 7.09 -11.92
CA ARG A 116 -7.02 6.79 -13.35
C ARG A 116 -6.04 5.72 -13.81
N ALA A 117 -4.81 5.74 -13.28
CA ALA A 117 -3.81 4.71 -13.59
C ALA A 117 -4.25 3.33 -13.07
N ARG A 118 -4.83 3.27 -11.87
CA ARG A 118 -5.40 2.04 -11.30
C ARG A 118 -6.56 1.48 -12.16
N ILE A 119 -7.43 2.34 -12.68
CA ILE A 119 -8.44 1.94 -13.69
C ILE A 119 -7.78 1.36 -14.94
N ALA A 120 -6.74 2.02 -15.47
CA ALA A 120 -6.05 1.55 -16.67
C ALA A 120 -5.38 0.19 -16.45
N LEU A 121 -4.73 -0.04 -15.31
CA LEU A 121 -4.15 -1.32 -14.92
C LEU A 121 -5.19 -2.44 -14.87
N ARG A 122 -6.32 -2.22 -14.17
CA ARG A 122 -7.39 -3.22 -14.06
C ARG A 122 -8.00 -3.58 -15.43
N ARG A 123 -7.92 -2.66 -16.40
CA ARG A 123 -8.38 -2.87 -17.78
C ARG A 123 -7.30 -3.46 -18.70
N GLY A 124 -6.13 -3.82 -18.19
CA GLY A 124 -5.03 -4.34 -19.01
C GLY A 124 -4.33 -3.29 -19.87
N ARG A 125 -4.60 -1.99 -19.67
CA ARG A 125 -4.07 -0.89 -20.50
C ARG A 125 -2.78 -0.33 -19.89
N ALA A 126 -1.69 -1.07 -20.06
CA ALA A 126 -0.41 -0.76 -19.43
C ALA A 126 0.16 0.62 -19.84
N ASP A 127 0.20 0.92 -21.14
CA ASP A 127 0.77 2.19 -21.62
C ASP A 127 -0.04 3.41 -21.16
N ASP A 128 -1.37 3.29 -21.11
CA ASP A 128 -2.24 4.33 -20.56
C ASP A 128 -1.94 4.57 -19.07
N ALA A 129 -1.75 3.49 -18.30
CA ALA A 129 -1.37 3.59 -16.90
C ALA A 129 0.00 4.28 -16.74
N ILE A 130 1.00 3.89 -17.52
CA ILE A 130 2.34 4.51 -17.52
C ILE A 130 2.25 6.02 -17.82
N ALA A 131 1.51 6.40 -18.86
CA ALA A 131 1.37 7.79 -19.26
C ALA A 131 0.72 8.65 -18.16
N VAL A 132 -0.37 8.14 -17.57
CA VAL A 132 -1.09 8.86 -16.50
C VAL A 132 -0.26 8.95 -15.22
N VAL A 133 0.44 7.89 -14.83
CA VAL A 133 1.32 7.93 -13.65
C VAL A 133 2.44 8.95 -13.81
N ARG A 134 3.07 9.00 -14.98
CA ARG A 134 4.13 9.99 -15.26
C ARG A 134 3.62 11.43 -15.14
N LEU A 135 2.39 11.68 -15.58
CA LEU A 135 1.76 12.98 -15.39
C LEU A 135 1.58 13.31 -13.90
N GLY A 136 1.07 12.36 -13.11
CA GLY A 136 0.90 12.55 -11.66
C GLY A 136 2.23 12.74 -10.92
N LEU A 137 3.30 12.04 -11.33
CA LEU A 137 4.64 12.21 -10.76
C LEU A 137 5.28 13.56 -11.13
N ALA A 138 4.84 14.19 -12.21
CA ALA A 138 5.28 15.53 -12.63
C ALA A 138 4.54 16.67 -11.89
N SER A 139 3.46 16.36 -11.15
CA SER A 139 2.72 17.36 -10.40
C SER A 139 3.59 17.99 -9.30
N PRO A 140 3.55 19.33 -9.13
CA PRO A 140 4.28 20.00 -8.06
C PRO A 140 3.68 19.65 -6.69
N ASN A 141 4.50 19.70 -5.63
CA ASN A 141 4.09 19.53 -4.24
C ASN A 141 3.38 18.21 -3.90
N ILE A 142 3.68 17.13 -4.63
CA ILE A 142 3.20 15.80 -4.27
C ILE A 142 3.84 15.30 -2.97
N TRP A 143 3.00 14.79 -2.08
CA TRP A 143 3.35 14.16 -0.82
C TRP A 143 4.12 12.86 -1.06
N SER A 144 4.97 12.51 -0.09
CA SER A 144 5.82 11.32 -0.19
C SER A 144 5.00 10.03 -0.35
N SER A 145 3.87 9.91 0.35
CA SER A 145 2.97 8.76 0.27
C SER A 145 2.35 8.61 -1.12
N THR A 146 1.79 9.69 -1.68
CA THR A 146 1.18 9.68 -3.02
C THR A 146 2.22 9.41 -4.09
N ARG A 147 3.43 9.98 -3.96
CA ARG A 147 4.55 9.69 -4.86
C ARG A 147 4.92 8.20 -4.85
N ASP A 148 4.96 7.58 -3.68
CA ASP A 148 5.29 6.16 -3.58
C ASP A 148 4.18 5.27 -4.16
N GLU A 149 2.91 5.57 -3.90
CA GLU A 149 1.78 4.85 -4.52
C GLU A 149 1.78 4.96 -6.05
N LEU A 150 2.12 6.14 -6.58
CA LEU A 150 2.31 6.33 -8.03
C LEU A 150 3.45 5.49 -8.55
N ARG A 151 4.61 5.46 -7.89
CA ARG A 151 5.74 4.63 -8.33
C ARG A 151 5.44 3.14 -8.26
N GLU A 152 4.73 2.68 -7.24
CA GLU A 152 4.25 1.30 -7.19
C GLU A 152 3.32 0.99 -8.37
N THR A 153 2.41 1.91 -8.68
CA THR A 153 1.50 1.77 -9.82
C THR A 153 2.28 1.77 -11.15
N LEU A 154 3.36 2.57 -11.26
CA LEU A 154 4.26 2.59 -12.41
C LEU A 154 4.99 1.28 -12.60
N GLU A 155 5.55 0.73 -11.52
CA GLU A 155 6.21 -0.57 -11.51
C GLU A 155 5.26 -1.67 -12.01
N ARG A 156 4.03 -1.74 -11.47
CA ARG A 156 2.99 -2.67 -11.91
C ARG A 156 2.62 -2.48 -13.38
N ALA A 157 2.56 -1.23 -13.84
CA ALA A 157 2.27 -0.93 -15.24
C ALA A 157 3.40 -1.38 -16.18
N PHE A 158 4.65 -1.22 -15.79
CA PHE A 158 5.79 -1.75 -16.56
C PHE A 158 5.78 -3.27 -16.60
N LEU A 159 5.50 -3.95 -15.48
CA LEU A 159 5.36 -5.41 -15.46
C LEU A 159 4.24 -5.89 -16.40
N LEU A 160 3.08 -5.23 -16.36
CA LEU A 160 1.96 -5.54 -17.24
C LEU A 160 2.30 -5.33 -18.74
N ALA A 161 3.15 -4.34 -19.04
CA ALA A 161 3.67 -4.10 -20.39
C ALA A 161 4.80 -5.06 -20.81
N GLY A 162 5.23 -5.99 -19.95
CA GLY A 162 6.40 -6.84 -20.18
C GLY A 162 7.75 -6.10 -20.11
N ARG A 163 7.76 -4.86 -19.62
CA ARG A 163 8.95 -3.99 -19.50
C ARG A 163 9.66 -4.22 -18.16
N THR A 164 10.18 -5.43 -17.98
CA THR A 164 10.71 -5.90 -16.68
C THR A 164 11.91 -5.10 -16.17
N ASP A 165 12.73 -4.54 -17.07
CA ASP A 165 13.89 -3.74 -16.68
C ASP A 165 13.49 -2.36 -16.17
N ASP A 166 12.47 -1.74 -16.80
CA ASP A 166 11.91 -0.47 -16.32
C ASP A 166 11.22 -0.65 -14.96
N ALA A 167 10.48 -1.74 -14.76
CA ALA A 167 9.89 -2.08 -13.47
C ALA A 167 10.97 -2.22 -12.38
N LEU A 168 12.05 -2.95 -12.69
CA LEU A 168 13.17 -3.14 -11.78
C LEU A 168 13.87 -1.81 -11.44
N ALA A 169 14.02 -0.91 -12.41
CA ALA A 169 14.58 0.43 -12.17
C ALA A 169 13.71 1.24 -11.20
N VAL A 170 12.38 1.15 -11.33
CA VAL A 170 11.45 1.81 -10.39
C VAL A 170 11.55 1.21 -8.99
N LEU A 171 11.62 -0.12 -8.87
CA LEU A 171 11.82 -0.81 -7.59
C LEU A 171 13.15 -0.40 -6.93
N ASP A 172 14.24 -0.35 -7.69
CA ASP A 172 15.55 0.09 -7.18
C ASP A 172 15.50 1.51 -6.64
N GLN A 173 14.86 2.43 -7.38
CA GLN A 173 14.64 3.80 -6.93
C GLN A 173 13.81 3.86 -5.64
N ARG A 174 12.71 3.09 -5.55
CA ARG A 174 11.87 3.05 -4.34
C ARG A 174 12.65 2.53 -3.13
N ALA A 175 13.43 1.47 -3.30
CA ALA A 175 14.28 0.94 -2.23
C ALA A 175 15.31 1.97 -1.76
N GLN A 176 15.95 2.70 -2.70
CA GLN A 176 16.92 3.74 -2.35
C GLN A 176 16.32 4.90 -1.57
N GLU A 177 15.10 5.33 -1.90
CA GLU A 177 14.46 6.48 -1.26
C GLU A 177 13.78 6.13 0.07
N ARG A 178 13.36 4.87 0.26
CA ARG A 178 12.77 4.40 1.52
C ARG A 178 13.84 3.83 2.47
N SER A 179 14.51 4.73 3.17
CA SER A 179 15.57 4.46 4.17
C SER A 179 15.19 3.54 5.36
N SER A 180 13.94 3.06 5.44
CA SER A 180 13.45 2.18 6.52
C SER A 180 12.73 0.92 6.04
N SER A 181 12.74 0.62 4.74
CA SER A 181 11.97 -0.51 4.19
C SER A 181 12.84 -1.71 3.82
N LEU A 182 13.04 -2.61 4.76
CA LEU A 182 13.78 -3.87 4.52
C LEU A 182 13.13 -4.71 3.42
N ASP A 183 11.80 -4.75 3.40
CA ASP A 183 11.02 -5.51 2.42
C ASP A 183 11.34 -5.12 0.96
N LEU A 184 11.46 -3.82 0.66
CA LEU A 184 11.81 -3.37 -0.69
C LEU A 184 13.20 -3.85 -1.12
N HIS A 185 14.17 -3.86 -0.19
CA HIS A 185 15.51 -4.36 -0.47
C HIS A 185 15.55 -5.88 -0.67
N HIS A 186 14.79 -6.62 0.13
CA HIS A 186 14.62 -8.07 -0.07
C HIS A 186 13.94 -8.37 -1.40
N ARG A 187 12.86 -7.65 -1.75
CA ARG A 187 12.19 -7.81 -3.06
C ARG A 187 13.15 -7.51 -4.20
N LEU A 188 13.90 -6.42 -4.13
CA LEU A 188 14.91 -6.06 -5.13
C LEU A 188 15.98 -7.15 -5.26
N ALA A 189 16.48 -7.69 -4.15
CA ALA A 189 17.47 -8.77 -4.17
C ALA A 189 16.91 -10.04 -4.81
N ARG A 190 15.68 -10.45 -4.49
CA ARG A 190 15.01 -11.61 -5.11
C ARG A 190 14.85 -11.41 -6.63
N GLU A 191 14.43 -10.22 -7.06
CA GLU A 191 14.33 -9.87 -8.48
C GLU A 191 15.68 -9.95 -9.20
N ARG A 192 16.77 -9.49 -8.58
CA ARG A 192 18.13 -9.61 -9.13
C ARG A 192 18.60 -11.07 -9.18
N LEU A 193 18.31 -11.87 -8.15
CA LEU A 193 18.64 -13.29 -8.09
C LEU A 193 17.89 -14.12 -9.13
N ALA A 194 16.63 -13.80 -9.41
CA ALA A 194 15.85 -14.42 -10.48
C ALA A 194 16.48 -14.18 -11.87
N ARG A 195 17.22 -13.08 -12.02
CA ARG A 195 18.00 -12.72 -13.21
C ARG A 195 19.47 -13.18 -13.13
N ASN A 196 19.82 -14.04 -12.17
CA ASN A 196 21.18 -14.52 -11.90
C ASN A 196 22.21 -13.42 -11.62
N ASP A 197 21.77 -12.26 -11.12
CA ASP A 197 22.64 -11.13 -10.76
C ASP A 197 22.90 -11.12 -9.25
N VAL A 198 23.68 -12.10 -8.78
CA VAL A 198 24.03 -12.27 -7.35
C VAL A 198 24.80 -11.06 -6.82
N GLY A 199 25.62 -10.43 -7.66
CA GLY A 199 26.38 -9.24 -7.32
C GLY A 199 25.49 -8.05 -6.98
N LYS A 200 24.50 -7.73 -7.84
CA LYS A 200 23.56 -6.65 -7.56
C LYS A 200 22.56 -7.01 -6.45
N ALA A 201 22.22 -8.28 -6.29
CA ALA A 201 21.43 -8.73 -5.14
C ALA A 201 22.18 -8.44 -3.82
N GLY A 202 23.44 -8.85 -3.72
CA GLY A 202 24.29 -8.55 -2.57
C GLY A 202 24.45 -7.05 -2.31
N ALA A 203 24.59 -6.24 -3.38
CA ALA A 203 24.64 -4.79 -3.24
C ALA A 203 23.33 -4.18 -2.71
N ALA A 204 22.17 -4.73 -3.05
CA ALA A 204 20.89 -4.28 -2.51
C ALA A 204 20.76 -4.59 -1.01
N LEU A 205 21.21 -5.78 -0.57
CA LEU A 205 21.20 -6.20 0.84
C LEU A 205 22.22 -5.41 1.67
N GLU A 206 23.40 -5.14 1.10
CA GLU A 206 24.39 -4.29 1.73
C GLU A 206 23.88 -2.86 1.94
N ARG A 207 23.16 -2.29 0.97
CA ARG A 207 22.51 -0.98 1.14
C ARG A 207 21.53 -1.01 2.32
N ALA A 208 20.72 -2.07 2.42
CA ALA A 208 19.79 -2.25 3.54
C ALA A 208 20.53 -2.28 4.89
N ALA A 209 21.63 -3.04 4.99
CA ALA A 209 22.41 -3.16 6.21
C ALA A 209 23.02 -1.82 6.67
N ARG A 210 23.33 -0.92 5.73
CA ARG A 210 23.88 0.42 6.00
C ARG A 210 22.81 1.44 6.44
N MET A 211 21.52 1.12 6.37
CA MET A 211 20.42 2.03 6.75
C MET A 211 20.09 1.92 8.24
N ASP A 212 20.14 3.03 8.97
CA ASP A 212 20.12 3.01 10.45
C ASP A 212 18.79 2.52 11.04
N ASN A 213 17.67 2.81 10.38
CA ASN A 213 16.33 2.45 10.87
C ASN A 213 15.68 1.29 10.10
N ILE A 214 16.49 0.42 9.48
CA ILE A 214 15.98 -0.66 8.61
C ILE A 214 15.15 -1.70 9.37
N LEU A 215 15.35 -1.81 10.69
CA LEU A 215 14.62 -2.72 11.58
C LEU A 215 13.54 -2.01 12.41
N GLY A 216 13.13 -0.80 12.00
CA GLY A 216 12.14 0.01 12.72
C GLY A 216 12.70 0.80 13.91
N GLN A 217 13.92 0.49 14.34
CA GLN A 217 14.67 1.22 15.36
C GLN A 217 16.16 1.23 15.00
N PRO A 218 16.94 2.19 15.53
CA PRO A 218 18.39 2.21 15.36
C PRO A 218 19.02 0.96 15.97
N GLU A 219 19.64 0.14 15.14
CA GLU A 219 20.35 -1.08 15.58
C GLU A 219 21.82 -1.05 15.15
N PRO A 220 22.73 -1.67 15.93
CA PRO A 220 24.13 -1.81 15.56
C PRO A 220 24.29 -2.43 14.18
N PHE A 221 25.35 -2.04 13.47
CA PHE A 221 25.60 -2.50 12.11
C PHE A 221 25.70 -4.03 12.02
N GLU A 222 26.30 -4.65 13.04
CA GLU A 222 26.48 -6.09 13.20
C GLU A 222 25.16 -6.85 13.33
N GLN A 223 24.09 -6.19 13.76
CA GLN A 223 22.75 -6.77 13.80
C GLN A 223 21.97 -6.53 12.49
N ARG A 224 22.25 -5.41 11.81
CA ARG A 224 21.59 -5.07 10.53
C ARG A 224 22.05 -5.94 9.37
N VAL A 225 23.33 -6.35 9.35
CA VAL A 225 23.86 -7.27 8.32
C VAL A 225 23.12 -8.61 8.30
N PRO A 226 23.06 -9.41 9.38
CA PRO A 226 22.35 -10.69 9.36
C PRO A 226 20.86 -10.50 9.06
N ALA A 227 20.21 -9.48 9.62
CA ALA A 227 18.81 -9.18 9.31
C ALA A 227 18.56 -8.89 7.82
N SER A 228 19.54 -8.27 7.15
CA SER A 228 19.48 -7.99 5.72
C SER A 228 19.74 -9.25 4.89
N PHE A 229 20.75 -10.05 5.23
CA PHE A 229 21.24 -11.14 4.38
C PHE A 229 20.61 -12.51 4.67
N ASP A 230 20.44 -12.88 5.94
CA ASP A 230 20.11 -14.25 6.35
C ASP A 230 18.79 -14.78 5.76
N PRO A 231 17.70 -13.99 5.68
CA PRO A 231 16.45 -14.48 5.06
C PRO A 231 16.66 -14.90 3.59
N ILE A 232 17.41 -14.11 2.83
CA ILE A 232 17.68 -14.39 1.41
C ILE A 232 18.65 -15.57 1.27
N ILE A 233 19.65 -15.68 2.14
CA ILE A 233 20.57 -16.83 2.16
C ILE A 233 19.81 -18.13 2.48
N ALA A 234 18.91 -18.10 3.47
CA ALA A 234 18.09 -19.23 3.84
C ALA A 234 17.17 -19.66 2.69
N GLU A 235 16.53 -18.71 2.00
CA GLU A 235 15.72 -18.97 0.80
C GLU A 235 16.55 -19.63 -0.31
N LEU A 236 17.75 -19.13 -0.61
CA LEU A 236 18.64 -19.70 -1.62
C LEU A 236 19.07 -21.13 -1.28
N ARG A 237 19.41 -21.39 0.00
CA ARG A 237 19.77 -22.74 0.47
C ARG A 237 18.59 -23.70 0.36
N ALA A 238 17.38 -23.26 0.76
CA ALA A 238 16.16 -24.06 0.62
C ALA A 238 15.84 -24.37 -0.85
N ALA A 239 16.16 -23.45 -1.78
CA ALA A 239 16.02 -23.64 -3.22
C ALA A 239 17.17 -24.44 -3.87
N GLY A 240 18.16 -24.91 -3.10
CA GLY A 240 19.33 -25.64 -3.62
C GLY A 240 20.36 -24.77 -4.35
N ARG A 241 20.22 -23.44 -4.32
CA ARG A 241 21.15 -22.46 -4.92
C ARG A 241 22.33 -22.18 -3.98
N THR A 242 23.07 -23.24 -3.63
CA THR A 242 24.13 -23.17 -2.61
C THR A 242 25.28 -22.24 -2.99
N VAL A 243 25.69 -22.22 -4.26
CA VAL A 243 26.76 -21.32 -4.74
C VAL A 243 26.40 -19.85 -4.53
N ASP A 244 25.17 -19.47 -4.86
CA ASP A 244 24.70 -18.09 -4.70
C ASP A 244 24.56 -17.73 -3.22
N ALA A 245 24.09 -18.67 -2.40
CA ALA A 245 24.00 -18.49 -0.95
C ALA A 245 25.39 -18.24 -0.33
N GLU A 246 26.40 -19.04 -0.68
CA GLU A 246 27.76 -18.87 -0.17
C GLU A 246 28.42 -17.58 -0.67
N ALA A 247 28.10 -17.13 -1.90
CA ALA A 247 28.55 -15.83 -2.37
C ALA A 247 27.97 -14.67 -1.54
N LEU A 248 26.71 -14.77 -1.11
CA LEU A 248 26.10 -13.77 -0.22
C LEU A 248 26.66 -13.85 1.21
N VAL A 249 26.94 -15.04 1.73
CA VAL A 249 27.63 -15.23 3.02
C VAL A 249 28.99 -14.55 3.00
N ALA A 250 29.81 -14.84 1.99
CA ALA A 250 31.13 -14.24 1.83
C ALA A 250 31.06 -12.71 1.79
N ARG A 251 30.07 -12.16 1.08
CA ARG A 251 29.85 -10.71 1.03
C ARG A 251 29.46 -10.13 2.40
N ALA A 252 28.55 -10.78 3.13
CA ALA A 252 28.15 -10.35 4.46
C ALA A 252 29.35 -10.32 5.43
N SER A 253 30.22 -11.34 5.40
CA SER A 253 31.46 -11.38 6.18
C SER A 253 32.42 -10.25 5.82
N ILE A 254 32.68 -10.01 4.53
CA ILE A 254 33.56 -8.91 4.07
C ILE A 254 33.08 -7.56 4.59
N ILE A 255 31.76 -7.34 4.60
CA ILE A 255 31.17 -6.09 5.05
C ILE A 255 31.30 -5.92 6.56
N LEU A 256 31.11 -6.99 7.34
CA LEU A 256 31.31 -6.99 8.79
C LEU A 256 32.78 -6.74 9.15
N ASP A 257 33.72 -7.35 8.44
CA ASP A 257 35.16 -7.18 8.71
C ASP A 257 35.67 -5.76 8.37
N ALA A 258 34.93 -5.01 7.55
CA ALA A 258 35.30 -3.69 7.07
C ALA A 258 34.75 -2.52 7.91
N ASN A 259 33.88 -2.77 8.90
CA ASN A 259 33.23 -1.75 9.74
C ASN A 259 33.40 -2.06 11.23
#